data_AF-A0A9D9WXQ2-F1
#
_entry.id   AF-A0A9D9WXQ2-F1
#
_cell.length_a   1.000
_cell.length_b   1.000
_cell.length_c   1.000
_cell.angle_alpha   90.00
_cell.angle_beta   90.00
_cell.angle_gamma   90.00
#
_symmetry.space_group_name_H-M   'P 1'
#
loop_
_entity.id
_entity.type
_entity.pdbx_description
1 polymer ?
#
loop_
_entity_poly.entity_id
_entity_poly.type
_entity_poly.pdbx_seq_one_letter_code
_entity_poly.pdbx_strand_id
1 'polypeptide(L)'
;MRRDDLPAPFDDPPADTAGRADGSLRVRSVWISDVHLGTPGCQAAALLDFLRTVDCETLFLVGDIIDGWQLRRSWYWPQAHNDVVQKLLRKARKGTRVIFVPGNHDEFARKYLGHNFGGVDVVDEYIHELADGRKLWITHGDYFDGVIQCAKWLAYVGDWAY
;
A
#
# COMPACT_ATOMS: atom_id res chain seq x y z
N MET A 1 8.49 34.53 -12.72
CA MET A 1 7.66 33.55 -12.01
C MET A 1 8.01 33.68 -10.53
N ARG A 2 7.11 34.26 -9.73
CA ARG A 2 7.40 34.64 -8.32
C ARG A 2 7.18 33.44 -7.41
N ARG A 3 7.90 33.42 -6.29
CA ARG A 3 7.96 32.33 -5.28
C ARG A 3 6.71 32.24 -4.38
N ASP A 4 5.63 32.94 -4.74
CA ASP A 4 4.52 33.26 -3.83
C ASP A 4 3.22 32.50 -4.16
N ASP A 5 3.23 31.58 -5.15
CA ASP A 5 2.05 30.82 -5.60
C ASP A 5 2.03 29.35 -5.11
N LEU A 6 2.68 29.05 -3.98
CA LEU A 6 2.52 27.75 -3.33
C LEU A 6 1.29 27.80 -2.40
N PRO A 7 0.33 26.86 -2.49
CA PRO A 7 -0.77 26.81 -1.55
C PRO A 7 -0.24 26.63 -0.13
N ALA A 8 -0.85 27.35 0.82
CA ALA A 8 -0.49 27.32 2.23
C ALA A 8 -0.48 25.87 2.78
N PRO A 9 0.38 25.56 3.77
CA PRO A 9 0.39 24.25 4.41
C PRO A 9 -0.99 23.95 4.99
N PHE A 10 -1.44 22.72 4.76
CA PHE A 10 -2.75 22.20 5.09
C PHE A 10 -3.21 22.63 6.49
N ASP A 11 -4.32 23.36 6.57
CA ASP A 11 -5.05 23.49 7.82
C ASP A 11 -5.51 22.09 8.23
N ASP A 12 -5.00 21.60 9.35
CA ASP A 12 -5.43 20.33 9.92
C ASP A 12 -6.96 20.36 10.09
N PRO A 13 -7.71 19.40 9.53
CA PRO A 13 -9.14 19.32 9.79
C PRO A 13 -9.37 19.11 11.29
N PRO A 14 -10.47 19.64 11.85
CA PRO A 14 -10.75 19.54 13.27
C PRO A 14 -10.74 18.07 13.69
N ALA A 15 -9.99 17.77 14.74
CA ALA A 15 -9.83 16.43 15.29
C ALA A 15 -11.20 15.81 15.57
N ASP A 16 -11.64 14.92 14.69
CA ASP A 16 -12.85 14.13 14.91
C ASP A 16 -12.61 13.25 16.14
N THR A 17 -13.38 13.55 17.18
CA THR A 17 -13.45 12.80 18.43
C THR A 17 -14.10 11.44 18.18
N ALA A 18 -13.40 10.56 17.47
CA ALA A 18 -13.76 9.16 17.35
C ALA A 18 -13.48 8.47 18.70
N GLY A 19 -14.56 8.25 19.44
CA GLY A 19 -14.57 7.66 20.78
C GLY A 19 -13.77 6.36 20.88
N ARG A 20 -12.86 6.33 21.86
CA ARG A 20 -12.20 5.09 22.31
C ARG A 20 -13.21 4.22 23.05
N ALA A 21 -13.51 3.05 22.48
CA ALA A 21 -14.13 1.94 23.20
C ALA A 21 -13.27 0.65 23.22
N ASP A 22 -12.15 0.58 22.48
CA ASP A 22 -11.30 -0.63 22.33
C ASP A 22 -9.78 -0.34 22.17
N GLY A 23 -9.33 0.90 22.33
CA GLY A 23 -7.90 1.23 22.11
C GLY A 23 -7.40 1.09 20.65
N SER A 24 -8.22 0.61 19.71
CA SER A 24 -7.91 0.64 18.28
C SER A 24 -8.08 2.04 17.68
N LEU A 25 -7.13 2.44 16.84
CA LEU A 25 -7.22 3.64 16.02
C LEU A 25 -8.26 3.42 14.92
N ARG A 26 -9.26 4.30 14.81
CA ARG A 26 -10.28 4.25 13.76
C ARG A 26 -10.05 5.35 12.74
N VAL A 27 -9.94 4.98 11.48
CA VAL A 27 -9.74 5.91 10.35
C VAL A 27 -10.61 5.52 9.16
N ARG A 28 -10.86 6.43 8.23
CA ARG A 28 -11.62 6.11 7.00
C ARG A 28 -10.83 5.18 6.08
N SER A 29 -9.58 5.56 5.81
CA SER A 29 -8.71 4.89 4.85
C SER A 29 -7.35 4.61 5.44
N VAL A 30 -6.79 3.44 5.13
CA VAL A 30 -5.39 3.08 5.40
C VAL A 30 -4.71 2.73 4.09
N TRP A 31 -3.43 3.10 3.97
CA TRP A 31 -2.58 2.84 2.81
C TRP A 31 -1.34 2.10 3.26
N ILE A 32 -1.02 0.99 2.60
CA ILE A 32 0.18 0.18 2.88
C ILE A 32 0.84 -0.12 1.55
N SER A 33 2.14 0.10 1.43
CA SER A 33 2.93 -0.16 0.23
C SER A 33 4.27 -0.79 0.62
N ASP A 34 4.97 -1.39 -0.35
CA ASP A 34 6.41 -1.70 -0.25
C ASP A 34 6.74 -2.58 0.99
N VAL A 35 6.00 -3.67 1.14
CA VAL A 35 6.10 -4.60 2.28
C VAL A 35 7.06 -5.75 1.97
N HIS A 36 7.03 -6.24 0.73
CA HIS A 36 7.83 -7.36 0.25
C HIS A 36 7.74 -8.63 1.10
N LEU A 37 6.52 -9.12 1.38
CA LEU A 37 6.32 -10.46 1.95
C LEU A 37 6.99 -11.49 1.04
N GLY A 38 7.87 -12.32 1.59
CA GLY A 38 8.69 -13.26 0.83
C GLY A 38 10.17 -12.95 0.91
N THR A 39 10.54 -11.84 1.57
CA THR A 39 11.92 -11.43 1.80
C THR A 39 12.29 -11.49 3.29
N PRO A 40 13.57 -11.77 3.63
CA PRO A 40 14.04 -11.71 5.03
C PRO A 40 13.98 -10.32 5.66
N GLY A 41 13.99 -9.25 4.84
CA GLY A 41 13.94 -7.86 5.32
C GLY A 41 12.54 -7.39 5.74
N CYS A 42 11.50 -8.12 5.33
CA CYS A 42 10.11 -7.76 5.59
C CYS A 42 9.80 -7.65 7.09
N GLN A 43 9.30 -6.49 7.52
CA GLN A 43 8.88 -6.23 8.90
C GLN A 43 7.46 -6.78 9.19
N ALA A 44 7.23 -8.06 8.90
CA ALA A 44 5.91 -8.68 8.96
C ALA A 44 5.26 -8.62 10.35
N ALA A 45 6.04 -8.70 11.44
CA ALA A 45 5.52 -8.59 12.80
C ALA A 45 4.99 -7.19 13.10
N ALA A 46 5.74 -6.14 12.71
CA ALA A 46 5.31 -4.76 12.87
C ALA A 46 4.04 -4.47 12.05
N LEU A 47 3.99 -4.94 10.81
CA LEU A 47 2.79 -4.85 9.97
C LEU A 47 1.60 -5.57 10.60
N LEU A 48 1.80 -6.78 11.13
CA LEU A 48 0.74 -7.54 11.78
C LEU A 48 0.17 -6.81 13.01
N ASP A 49 1.04 -6.21 13.82
CA ASP A 49 0.63 -5.44 15.00
C ASP A 49 -0.09 -4.15 14.62
N PHE A 50 0.37 -3.44 13.59
CA PHE A 50 -0.36 -2.32 13.00
C PHE A 50 -1.77 -2.72 12.52
N LEU A 51 -1.88 -3.82 11.77
CA LEU A 51 -3.18 -4.33 11.31
C LEU A 51 -4.08 -4.78 12.47
N ARG A 52 -3.54 -5.08 13.66
CA ARG A 52 -4.33 -5.43 14.85
C ARG A 52 -4.88 -4.20 15.55
N THR A 53 -4.16 -3.08 15.54
CA THR A 53 -4.49 -1.88 16.30
C THR A 53 -5.22 -0.82 15.47
N VAL A 54 -5.34 -1.00 14.15
CA VAL A 54 -6.07 -0.06 13.28
C VAL A 54 -7.32 -0.71 12.70
N ASP A 55 -8.43 0.02 12.75
CA ASP A 55 -9.67 -0.28 12.03
C ASP A 55 -9.94 0.79 10.98
N CYS A 56 -10.37 0.35 9.81
CA CYS A 56 -10.67 1.22 8.69
C CYS A 56 -11.83 0.73 7.83
N GLU A 57 -12.48 1.67 7.16
CA GLU A 57 -13.51 1.38 6.16
C GLU A 57 -12.87 0.82 4.90
N THR A 58 -11.79 1.45 4.42
CA THR A 58 -11.03 1.00 3.24
C THR A 58 -9.55 0.82 3.56
N LEU A 59 -9.00 -0.33 3.20
CA LEU A 59 -7.59 -0.66 3.27
C LEU A 59 -7.04 -0.80 1.84
N PHE A 60 -6.15 0.10 1.47
CA PHE A 60 -5.44 0.06 0.20
C PHE A 60 -4.07 -0.60 0.40
N LEU A 61 -3.83 -1.65 -0.39
CA LEU A 61 -2.54 -2.29 -0.57
C LEU A 61 -1.99 -1.79 -1.90
N VAL A 62 -0.97 -0.93 -1.87
CA VAL A 62 -0.47 -0.19 -3.04
C VAL A 62 0.94 -0.61 -3.32
N GLY A 63 1.09 -1.66 -4.12
CA GLY A 63 2.38 -2.07 -4.62
C GLY A 63 3.26 -2.85 -3.67
N ASP A 64 4.07 -3.70 -4.30
CA ASP A 64 5.13 -4.50 -3.72
C ASP A 64 4.79 -5.11 -2.35
N ILE A 65 3.61 -5.74 -2.28
CA ILE A 65 3.11 -6.36 -1.05
C ILE A 65 3.74 -7.74 -0.86
N ILE A 66 3.87 -8.50 -1.94
CA ILE A 66 4.46 -9.84 -2.00
C ILE A 66 5.59 -9.83 -3.03
N ASP A 67 6.77 -10.24 -2.61
CA ASP A 67 7.91 -10.37 -3.51
C ASP A 67 7.89 -11.71 -4.25
N GLY A 68 7.17 -11.74 -5.38
CA GLY A 68 7.07 -12.91 -6.23
C GLY A 68 8.41 -13.32 -6.85
N TRP A 69 9.32 -12.37 -7.09
CA TRP A 69 10.64 -12.64 -7.67
C TRP A 69 11.53 -13.37 -6.67
N GLN A 70 11.60 -12.88 -5.43
CA GLN A 70 12.35 -13.53 -4.37
C GLN A 70 11.81 -14.93 -4.08
N LEU A 71 10.48 -15.09 -3.99
CA LEU A 71 9.86 -16.39 -3.75
C LEU A 71 10.14 -17.42 -4.84
N ARG A 72 10.21 -16.98 -6.11
CA ARG A 72 10.62 -17.84 -7.23
C ARG A 72 12.09 -18.24 -7.16
N ARG A 73 12.96 -17.36 -6.68
CA ARG A 73 14.40 -17.62 -6.56
C ARG A 73 14.73 -18.53 -5.38
N SER A 74 14.15 -18.24 -4.22
CA SER A 74 14.34 -19.02 -2.99
C SER A 74 13.10 -18.88 -2.13
N TRP A 75 12.47 -20.01 -1.81
CA TRP A 75 11.27 -20.01 -0.99
C TRP A 75 11.59 -19.55 0.43
N TYR A 76 11.13 -18.35 0.79
CA TYR A 76 11.20 -17.80 2.13
C TYR A 76 9.81 -17.32 2.54
N TRP A 77 9.12 -18.11 3.36
CA TRP A 77 7.76 -17.79 3.81
C TRP A 77 7.55 -18.18 5.27
N PRO A 78 8.08 -17.40 6.23
CA PRO A 78 7.90 -17.69 7.64
C PRO A 78 6.45 -17.47 8.09
N GLN A 79 6.08 -18.05 9.23
CA GLN A 79 4.71 -18.01 9.77
C GLN A 79 4.14 -16.58 9.86
N ALA A 80 4.97 -15.60 10.24
CA ALA A 80 4.55 -14.21 10.34
C ALA A 80 3.96 -13.64 9.04
N HIS A 81 4.43 -14.09 7.87
CA HIS A 81 3.88 -13.67 6.58
C HIS A 81 2.47 -14.23 6.35
N ASN A 82 2.27 -15.51 6.68
CA ASN A 82 0.93 -16.10 6.66
C ASN A 82 -0.02 -15.39 7.63
N ASP A 83 0.46 -15.03 8.81
CA ASP A 83 -0.36 -14.32 9.80
C ASP A 83 -0.82 -12.94 9.30
N VAL A 84 0.04 -12.21 8.57
CA VAL A 84 -0.34 -10.96 7.89
C VAL A 84 -1.44 -11.21 6.86
N VAL A 85 -1.26 -12.19 5.95
CA VAL A 85 -2.26 -12.51 4.92
C VAL A 85 -3.59 -12.90 5.55
N GLN A 86 -3.57 -13.75 6.58
CA GLN A 86 -4.80 -14.16 7.28
C GLN A 86 -5.47 -12.98 8.00
N LYS A 87 -4.68 -12.06 8.59
CA LYS A 87 -5.23 -10.86 9.22
C LYS A 87 -5.90 -9.94 8.20
N LEU A 88 -5.32 -9.74 7.03
CA LEU A 88 -5.91 -8.98 5.91
C LEU A 88 -7.25 -9.60 5.48
N LEU A 89 -7.26 -10.90 5.18
CA LEU A 89 -8.48 -11.62 4.81
C LEU A 89 -9.54 -11.60 5.93
N ARG A 90 -9.13 -11.60 7.20
CA ARG A 90 -10.06 -11.47 8.32
C ARG A 90 -10.67 -10.08 8.41
N LYS A 91 -9.92 -9.02 8.10
CA LYS A 91 -10.46 -7.66 8.01
C LYS A 91 -11.46 -7.53 6.87
N ALA A 92 -11.14 -8.09 5.70
CA ALA A 92 -12.05 -8.15 4.56
C ALA A 92 -13.39 -8.81 4.94
N ARG A 93 -13.35 -9.99 5.56
CA ARG A 93 -14.54 -10.71 6.05
C ARG A 93 -15.33 -9.96 7.13
N LYS A 94 -14.70 -9.01 7.84
CA LYS A 94 -15.34 -8.17 8.87
C LYS A 94 -15.90 -6.87 8.30
N GLY A 95 -15.80 -6.63 7.00
CA GLY A 95 -16.41 -5.49 6.32
C GLY A 95 -15.44 -4.35 5.97
N THR A 96 -14.14 -4.47 6.27
CA THR A 96 -13.15 -3.55 5.69
C THR A 96 -13.05 -3.84 4.19
N ARG A 97 -13.25 -2.84 3.34
CA ARG A 97 -13.00 -2.97 1.90
C ARG A 97 -11.49 -3.03 1.67
N VAL A 98 -10.99 -4.12 1.11
CA VAL A 98 -9.55 -4.26 0.82
C VAL A 98 -9.34 -4.16 -0.68
N ILE A 99 -8.57 -3.16 -1.11
CA ILE A 99 -8.23 -2.91 -2.52
C ILE A 99 -6.74 -3.12 -2.68
N PHE A 100 -6.36 -4.02 -3.58
CA PHE A 100 -4.98 -4.33 -3.90
C PHE A 100 -4.65 -3.84 -5.30
N VAL A 101 -3.69 -2.92 -5.39
CA VAL A 101 -3.06 -2.40 -6.60
C VAL A 101 -1.68 -3.05 -6.71
N PRO A 102 -1.48 -4.07 -7.56
CA PRO A 102 -0.20 -4.79 -7.66
C PRO A 102 0.95 -3.92 -8.16
N GLY A 103 2.15 -4.17 -7.63
CA GLY A 103 3.40 -3.60 -8.14
C GLY A 103 4.15 -4.46 -9.14
N ASN A 104 5.42 -4.13 -9.36
CA ASN A 104 6.31 -4.89 -10.23
C ASN A 104 6.78 -6.20 -9.56
N HIS A 105 6.96 -6.23 -8.23
CA HIS A 105 7.28 -7.47 -7.52
C HIS A 105 6.06 -8.39 -7.38
N ASP A 106 4.85 -7.83 -7.44
CA ASP A 106 3.57 -8.54 -7.38
C ASP A 106 3.07 -9.04 -8.76
N GLU A 107 3.96 -9.27 -9.73
CA GLU A 107 3.56 -9.58 -11.12
C GLU A 107 2.56 -10.77 -11.23
N PHE A 108 2.64 -11.73 -10.31
CA PHE A 108 1.69 -12.84 -10.25
C PHE A 108 0.25 -12.38 -9.99
N ALA A 109 0.05 -11.31 -9.22
CA ALA A 109 -1.25 -10.75 -8.89
C ALA A 109 -1.88 -10.02 -10.09
N ARG A 110 -1.07 -9.47 -11.01
CA ARG A 110 -1.56 -8.83 -12.24
C ARG A 110 -2.35 -9.78 -13.16
N LYS A 111 -2.14 -11.10 -13.03
CA LYS A 111 -2.93 -12.12 -13.74
C LYS A 111 -4.38 -12.20 -13.26
N TYR A 112 -4.68 -11.56 -12.13
CA TYR A 112 -5.99 -11.59 -11.50
C TYR A 112 -6.61 -10.20 -11.36
N LEU A 113 -6.19 -9.24 -12.17
CA LEU A 113 -6.86 -7.94 -12.26
C LEU A 113 -8.35 -8.12 -12.55
N GLY A 114 -9.20 -7.38 -11.83
CA GLY A 114 -10.66 -7.46 -11.91
C GLY A 114 -11.28 -8.62 -11.12
N HIS A 115 -10.47 -9.46 -10.45
CA HIS A 115 -10.97 -10.52 -9.59
C HIS A 115 -11.02 -10.10 -8.12
N ASN A 116 -11.92 -10.74 -7.37
CA ASN A 116 -11.99 -10.63 -5.91
C ASN A 116 -11.58 -11.96 -5.27
N PHE A 117 -10.66 -11.92 -4.29
CA PHE A 117 -10.24 -13.10 -3.53
C PHE A 117 -10.46 -12.89 -2.04
N GLY A 118 -11.40 -13.63 -1.47
CA GLY A 118 -11.66 -13.59 -0.03
C GLY A 118 -12.00 -12.19 0.50
N GLY A 119 -12.59 -11.34 -0.35
CA GLY A 119 -12.92 -9.95 -0.03
C GLY A 119 -11.83 -8.93 -0.35
N VAL A 120 -10.78 -9.32 -1.07
CA VAL A 120 -9.74 -8.42 -1.61
C VAL A 120 -9.98 -8.20 -3.09
N ASP A 121 -10.27 -6.96 -3.47
CA ASP A 121 -10.40 -6.54 -4.87
C ASP A 121 -9.00 -6.31 -5.46
N VAL A 122 -8.65 -6.98 -6.56
CA VAL A 122 -7.39 -6.75 -7.27
C VAL A 122 -7.66 -5.87 -8.48
N VAL A 123 -7.08 -4.67 -8.51
CA VAL A 123 -7.33 -3.65 -9.53
C VAL A 123 -6.01 -3.07 -10.04
N ASP A 124 -6.00 -2.55 -11.27
CA ASP A 124 -4.78 -1.98 -11.87
C ASP A 124 -4.53 -0.56 -11.33
N GLU A 125 -5.61 0.16 -11.08
CA GLU A 125 -5.62 1.50 -10.52
C GLU A 125 -6.93 1.75 -9.77
N TYR A 126 -6.95 2.79 -8.94
CA TYR A 126 -8.18 3.18 -8.23
C TYR A 126 -8.24 4.69 -8.01
N ILE A 127 -9.46 5.26 -8.03
CA ILE A 127 -9.70 6.66 -7.69
C ILE A 127 -10.39 6.71 -6.32
N HIS A 128 -9.69 7.19 -5.30
CA HIS A 128 -10.25 7.42 -3.97
C HIS A 128 -10.73 8.86 -3.81
N GLU A 129 -11.97 9.01 -3.36
CA GLU A 129 -12.53 10.30 -3.00
C GLU A 129 -12.31 10.58 -1.50
N LEU A 130 -11.58 11.66 -1.23
CA LEU A 130 -11.31 12.16 0.12
C LEU A 130 -12.58 12.76 0.74
N ALA A 131 -12.55 12.96 2.06
CA ALA A 131 -13.69 13.52 2.80
C ALA A 131 -14.07 14.94 2.33
N ASP A 132 -13.12 15.66 1.74
CA ASP A 132 -13.31 17.01 1.19
C ASP A 132 -13.66 17.02 -0.31
N GLY A 133 -13.92 15.86 -0.90
CA GLY A 133 -14.29 15.70 -2.31
C GLY A 133 -13.12 15.72 -3.30
N ARG A 134 -11.88 15.91 -2.84
CA ARG A 134 -10.70 15.73 -3.70
C ARG A 134 -10.56 14.27 -4.12
N LYS A 135 -10.04 14.04 -5.32
CA LYS A 135 -9.79 12.70 -5.86
C LYS A 135 -8.30 12.39 -5.88
N LEU A 136 -7.93 11.27 -5.29
CA LEU A 136 -6.59 10.70 -5.36
C LEU A 136 -6.60 9.55 -6.35
N TRP A 137 -5.66 9.58 -7.29
CA TRP A 137 -5.37 8.45 -8.15
C TRP A 137 -4.31 7.57 -7.52
N ILE A 138 -4.61 6.28 -7.47
CA ILE A 138 -3.83 5.27 -6.79
C ILE A 138 -3.38 4.31 -7.86
N THR A 139 -2.07 4.26 -8.02
CA THR A 139 -1.41 3.40 -8.98
C THR A 139 -0.02 3.09 -8.43
N HIS A 140 0.60 2.06 -8.97
CA HIS A 140 2.00 1.81 -8.70
C HIS A 140 2.88 2.78 -9.50
N GLY A 141 4.00 3.20 -8.91
CA GLY A 141 4.96 4.11 -9.54
C GLY A 141 5.79 3.50 -10.69
N ASP A 142 5.66 2.20 -10.97
CA ASP A 142 6.54 1.48 -11.92
C ASP A 142 6.28 1.93 -13.37
N TYR A 143 5.04 2.33 -13.66
CA TYR A 143 4.68 3.01 -14.90
C TYR A 143 5.47 4.31 -15.12
N PHE A 144 5.88 5.00 -14.06
CA PHE A 144 6.62 6.26 -14.14
C PHE A 144 8.14 6.08 -14.15
N ASP A 145 8.66 4.96 -13.64
CA ASP A 145 10.09 4.62 -13.72
C ASP A 145 10.55 4.55 -15.18
N GLY A 146 9.71 4.04 -16.10
CA GLY A 146 9.99 4.03 -17.53
C GLY A 146 9.99 5.42 -18.20
N VAL A 147 9.25 6.38 -17.65
CA VAL A 147 9.16 7.76 -18.16
C VAL A 147 10.28 8.64 -17.60
N ILE A 148 10.62 8.46 -16.31
CA ILE A 148 11.76 9.13 -15.65
C ILE A 148 13.11 8.61 -16.20
N GLN A 149 13.14 7.38 -16.76
CA GLN A 149 14.29 6.84 -17.49
C GLN A 149 14.72 7.64 -18.73
N CYS A 150 14.02 8.71 -19.12
CA CYS A 150 14.56 9.71 -20.06
C CYS A 150 15.79 10.48 -19.52
N ALA A 151 16.13 10.36 -18.23
CA ALA A 151 17.38 10.85 -17.65
C ALA A 151 18.32 9.68 -17.25
N LYS A 152 18.60 8.74 -18.17
CA LYS A 152 19.50 7.59 -17.95
C LYS A 152 20.79 7.93 -17.20
N TRP A 153 21.35 9.13 -17.37
CA TRP A 153 22.58 9.56 -16.70
C TRP A 153 22.43 9.79 -15.18
N LEU A 154 21.24 10.10 -14.67
CA LEU A 154 21.02 10.33 -13.24
C LEU A 154 21.10 9.02 -12.44
N ALA A 155 20.59 7.93 -13.01
CA ALA A 155 20.66 6.59 -12.42
C ALA A 155 22.11 6.08 -12.33
N TYR A 156 22.95 6.39 -13.32
CA TYR A 156 24.39 6.04 -13.27
C TYR A 156 25.20 6.84 -12.24
N VAL A 157 24.76 8.06 -11.89
CA VAL A 157 25.44 8.88 -10.85
C VAL A 157 25.06 8.42 -9.45
N GLY A 158 23.83 7.94 -9.24
CA GLY A 158 23.39 7.38 -7.95
C GLY A 158 24.17 6.12 -7.54
N ASP A 159 24.54 5.28 -8.51
CA ASP A 159 25.25 4.02 -8.28
C ASP A 159 26.76 4.20 -8.01
N TRP A 160 27.29 5.42 -8.16
CA TRP A 160 28.70 5.74 -7.84
C TRP A 160 28.86 6.34 -6.43
N ALA A 161 27.77 6.52 -5.69
CA ALA A 161 27.74 7.19 -4.39
C ALA A 161 27.34 6.26 -3.22
N TYR A 162 27.28 4.94 -3.43
CA TYR A 162 27.10 3.95 -2.36
C TYR A 162 28.25 2.94 -2.33
#